data_AF-A0A954FYX2-F1
#
_entry.id   AF-A0A954FYX2-F1
#
_cell.length_a   1.000
_cell.length_b   1.000
_cell.length_c   1.000
_cell.angle_alpha   90.00
_cell.angle_beta   90.00
_cell.angle_gamma   90.00
#
_symmetry.space_group_name_H-M   'P 1'
#
loop_
_entity.id
_entity.type
_entity.pdbx_description
1 polymer ?
#
loop_
_entity_poly.entity_id
_entity_poly.type
_entity_poly.pdbx_seq_one_letter_code
_entity_poly.pdbx_strand_id
1 'polypeptide(L)'
;EDLIKGMQEINHRGATWVVISQGKSALWATSANEVFRFTPAPVEIVNPIGCGDSLAAGIACAIYQGWTVPEAIRWGMGAAADNLTQLLPARLSESSVQEFYEQVEMEQVV
;
A
#
# COMPACT_ATOMS: atom_id res chain seq x y z
N GLU A 1 -18.75 0.17 2.94
CA GLU A 1 -19.25 1.41 3.58
C GLU A 1 -18.76 1.57 5.01
N ASP A 2 -18.97 0.59 5.90
CA ASP A 2 -18.54 0.71 7.31
C ASP A 2 -17.03 0.89 7.50
N LEU A 3 -16.22 0.19 6.69
CA LEU A 3 -14.76 0.34 6.68
C LEU A 3 -14.33 1.79 6.43
N ILE A 4 -14.82 2.39 5.34
CA ILE A 4 -14.48 3.76 4.93
C ILE A 4 -14.93 4.76 5.98
N LYS A 5 -16.14 4.62 6.53
CA LYS A 5 -16.63 5.47 7.63
C LYS A 5 -15.72 5.40 8.86
N GLY A 6 -15.28 4.19 9.23
CA GLY A 6 -14.35 4.00 10.34
C GLY A 6 -12.98 4.63 10.08
N MET A 7 -12.47 4.53 8.85
CA MET A 7 -11.21 5.19 8.47
C MET A 7 -11.34 6.71 8.52
N GLN A 8 -12.43 7.27 7.98
CA GLN A 8 -12.71 8.71 8.01
C GLN A 8 -12.86 9.25 9.43
N GLU A 9 -13.43 8.49 10.37
CA GLU A 9 -13.44 8.87 11.78
C GLU A 9 -12.02 9.04 12.35
N ILE A 10 -11.08 8.16 11.99
CA ILE A 10 -9.67 8.31 12.37
C ILE A 10 -9.06 9.55 11.70
N ASN A 11 -9.43 9.85 10.44
CA ASN A 11 -9.02 11.09 9.80
C ASN A 11 -9.52 12.33 10.55
N HIS A 12 -10.80 12.36 10.94
CA HIS A 12 -11.39 13.46 11.72
C HIS A 12 -10.73 13.64 13.09
N ARG A 13 -10.15 12.58 13.66
CA ARG A 13 -9.39 12.62 14.91
C ARG A 13 -7.95 13.11 14.75
N GLY A 14 -7.49 13.39 13.53
CA GLY A 14 -6.21 14.06 13.25
C GLY A 14 -5.25 13.30 12.34
N ALA A 15 -5.56 12.07 11.93
CA ALA A 15 -4.72 11.36 10.97
C ALA A 15 -4.91 11.95 9.55
N THR A 16 -3.84 12.48 8.94
CA THR A 16 -3.94 13.01 7.57
C THR A 16 -4.29 11.93 6.56
N TRP A 17 -3.72 10.73 6.75
CA TRP A 17 -3.98 9.54 5.94
C TRP A 17 -4.20 8.33 6.83
N VAL A 18 -5.15 7.49 6.43
CA VAL A 18 -5.42 6.19 7.05
C VAL A 18 -5.32 5.15 5.96
N VAL A 19 -4.54 4.09 6.17
CA VAL A 19 -4.32 3.03 5.20
C VAL A 19 -4.67 1.69 5.85
N ILE A 20 -5.52 0.90 5.19
CA ILE A 20 -5.88 -0.45 5.63
C ILE A 20 -5.49 -1.44 4.53
N SER A 21 -4.54 -2.32 4.84
CA SER A 21 -4.19 -3.47 4.01
C SER A 21 -5.02 -4.70 4.42
N GLN A 22 -5.50 -5.47 3.44
CA GLN A 22 -6.35 -6.64 3.66
C GLN A 22 -5.75 -7.91 3.04
N GLY A 23 -4.42 -8.04 3.09
CA GLY A 23 -3.70 -9.18 2.51
C GLY A 23 -3.93 -9.27 1.00
N LYS A 24 -4.62 -10.32 0.55
CA LYS A 24 -4.92 -10.57 -0.88
C LYS A 24 -6.03 -9.66 -1.44
N SER A 25 -6.77 -8.99 -0.58
CA SER A 25 -7.86 -8.09 -0.97
C SER A 25 -7.35 -6.68 -1.27
N ALA A 26 -8.25 -5.81 -1.72
CA ALA A 26 -7.93 -4.42 -1.99
C ALA A 26 -7.36 -3.72 -0.73
N LEU A 27 -6.42 -2.82 -0.96
CA LEU A 27 -5.96 -1.87 0.03
C LEU A 27 -6.81 -0.59 -0.09
N TRP A 28 -7.17 -0.02 1.05
CA TRP A 28 -7.96 1.21 1.11
C TRP A 28 -7.13 2.31 1.74
N ALA A 29 -7.24 3.52 1.21
CA ALA A 29 -6.68 4.71 1.84
C ALA A 29 -7.70 5.84 1.88
N THR A 30 -7.75 6.57 2.99
CA THR A 30 -8.61 7.75 3.15
C THR A 30 -7.82 8.93 3.67
N SER A 31 -8.13 10.10 3.12
CA SER A 31 -7.79 11.40 3.69
C SER A 31 -9.08 12.06 4.22
N ALA A 32 -9.00 13.34 4.58
CA ALA A 32 -10.20 14.10 4.96
C ALA A 32 -11.22 14.21 3.81
N ASN A 33 -10.76 14.23 2.55
CA ASN A 33 -11.60 14.53 1.40
C ASN A 33 -11.52 13.47 0.29
N GLU A 34 -10.59 12.53 0.37
CA GLU A 34 -10.32 11.59 -0.71
C GLU A 34 -10.43 10.15 -0.21
N VAL A 35 -10.93 9.28 -1.08
CA VAL A 35 -10.98 7.84 -0.84
C VAL A 35 -10.36 7.12 -2.02
N PHE A 36 -9.33 6.32 -1.74
CA PHE A 36 -8.64 5.51 -2.74
C PHE A 36 -8.83 4.02 -2.46
N ARG A 37 -9.02 3.28 -3.55
CA ARG A 37 -8.96 1.83 -3.59
C ARG A 37 -7.78 1.41 -4.45
N PHE A 38 -7.00 0.47 -3.94
CA PHE A 38 -5.86 -0.10 -4.66
C PHE A 38 -6.06 -1.60 -4.85
N THR A 39 -5.87 -2.06 -6.08
CA THR A 39 -5.89 -3.49 -6.39
C THR A 39 -4.44 -3.99 -6.46
N PRO A 40 -4.04 -4.96 -5.62
CA PRO A 40 -2.68 -5.51 -5.65
C PRO A 40 -2.37 -6.18 -7.00
N ALA A 41 -1.09 -6.16 -7.38
CA ALA A 41 -0.61 -6.94 -8.51
C ALA A 41 -0.83 -8.45 -8.28
N PRO A 42 -1.14 -9.24 -9.33
CA PRO A 42 -1.23 -10.68 -9.22
C PRO A 42 0.17 -11.28 -8.99
N VAL A 43 0.36 -11.99 -7.87
CA VAL A 43 1.65 -12.58 -7.49
C VAL A 43 1.52 -14.01 -6.99
N GLU A 44 2.55 -14.81 -7.24
CA GLU A 44 2.72 -16.12 -6.59
C GLU A 44 3.12 -15.92 -5.13
N ILE A 45 2.43 -16.60 -4.22
CA ILE A 45 2.62 -16.40 -2.79
C ILE A 45 3.64 -17.41 -2.28
N VAL A 46 4.79 -16.91 -1.84
CA VAL A 46 5.86 -17.70 -1.22
C VAL A 46 5.89 -17.47 0.30
N ASN A 47 6.01 -16.22 0.75
CA ASN A 47 6.10 -15.91 2.19
C ASN A 47 5.45 -14.55 2.55
N PRO A 48 4.37 -14.52 3.35
CA PRO A 48 3.73 -13.25 3.74
C PRO A 48 4.42 -12.53 4.90
N ILE A 49 5.42 -13.15 5.55
CA ILE A 49 6.13 -12.55 6.69
C ILE A 49 6.87 -11.29 6.20
N GLY A 50 6.66 -10.17 6.88
CA GLY A 50 7.32 -8.90 6.55
C GLY A 50 6.64 -8.08 5.44
N CYS A 51 5.53 -8.54 4.85
CA CYS A 51 4.82 -7.74 3.83
C CYS A 51 4.26 -6.42 4.41
N GLY A 52 3.76 -6.43 5.65
CA GLY A 52 3.27 -5.22 6.32
C GLY A 52 4.38 -4.22 6.60
N ASP A 53 5.53 -4.68 7.07
CA ASP A 53 6.70 -3.84 7.32
C ASP A 53 7.27 -3.29 6.01
N SER A 54 7.33 -4.12 4.95
CA SER A 54 7.77 -3.72 3.61
C SER A 54 6.84 -2.67 3.00
N LEU A 55 5.52 -2.83 3.17
CA LEU A 55 4.52 -1.85 2.77
C LEU A 55 4.77 -0.50 3.46
N ALA A 56 4.89 -0.52 4.79
CA ALA A 56 5.10 0.71 5.57
C ALA A 56 6.44 1.38 5.23
N ALA A 57 7.51 0.60 5.07
CA ALA A 57 8.83 1.11 4.70
C ALA A 57 8.83 1.72 3.28
N GLY A 58 8.17 1.07 2.32
CA GLY A 58 8.03 1.59 0.96
C GLY A 58 7.27 2.92 0.94
N ILE A 59 6.13 2.99 1.64
CA ILE A 59 5.36 4.24 1.78
C ILE A 59 6.22 5.34 2.38
N ALA A 60 6.91 5.07 3.50
CA ALA A 60 7.74 6.07 4.17
C ALA A 60 8.89 6.57 3.28
N CYS A 61 9.54 5.66 2.53
CA CYS A 61 10.61 6.01 1.60
C CYS A 61 10.12 6.92 0.47
N ALA A 62 9.01 6.56 -0.19
CA ALA A 62 8.47 7.34 -1.30
C ALA A 62 7.97 8.73 -0.83
N ILE A 63 7.32 8.81 0.33
CA ILE A 63 6.95 10.12 0.93
C ILE A 63 8.19 10.96 1.20
N TYR A 64 9.25 10.38 1.77
CA TYR A 64 10.50 11.09 2.02
C TYR A 64 11.15 11.61 0.72
N GLN A 65 10.94 10.91 -0.40
CA GLN A 65 11.39 11.33 -1.73
C GLN A 65 10.46 12.37 -2.40
N GLY A 66 9.38 12.81 -1.72
CA GLY A 66 8.47 13.84 -2.21
C GLY A 66 7.33 13.34 -3.08
N TRP A 67 7.04 12.04 -3.07
CA TRP A 67 5.92 11.47 -3.82
C TRP A 67 4.59 11.85 -3.15
N THR A 68 3.50 11.86 -3.92
CA THR A 68 2.17 11.98 -3.35
C THR A 68 1.85 10.74 -2.53
N VAL A 69 1.00 10.85 -1.51
CA VAL A 69 0.66 9.71 -0.66
C VAL A 69 0.00 8.55 -1.45
N PRO A 70 -0.93 8.79 -2.39
CA PRO A 70 -1.46 7.70 -3.22
C PRO A 70 -0.38 6.97 -4.03
N GLU A 71 0.58 7.68 -4.63
CA GLU A 71 1.68 7.03 -5.36
C GLU A 71 2.67 6.33 -4.43
N ALA A 72 2.93 6.89 -3.24
CA ALA A 72 3.74 6.23 -2.22
C ALA A 72 3.10 4.94 -1.71
N ILE A 73 1.76 4.88 -1.63
CA ILE A 73 1.01 3.66 -1.32
C ILE A 73 1.19 2.61 -2.40
N ARG A 74 1.07 2.97 -3.69
CA ARG A 74 1.37 2.03 -4.79
C ARG A 74 2.80 1.51 -4.69
N TRP A 75 3.77 2.36 -4.38
CA TRP A 75 5.16 1.96 -4.21
C TRP A 75 5.34 0.97 -3.05
N GLY A 76 4.73 1.25 -1.89
CA GLY A 76 4.73 0.32 -0.77
C GLY A 76 4.03 -1.01 -1.10
N MET A 77 2.97 -0.99 -1.91
CA MET A 77 2.34 -2.22 -2.40
C MET A 77 3.28 -3.02 -3.30
N GLY A 78 4.09 -2.36 -4.13
CA GLY A 78 5.15 -3.00 -4.89
C GLY A 78 6.20 -3.66 -3.98
N ALA A 79 6.61 -2.98 -2.91
CA ALA A 79 7.53 -3.53 -1.91
C ALA A 79 6.95 -4.76 -1.18
N ALA A 80 5.67 -4.71 -0.83
CA ALA A 80 4.99 -5.84 -0.21
C ALA A 80 4.84 -7.03 -1.17
N ALA A 81 4.60 -6.76 -2.45
CA ALA A 81 4.48 -7.76 -3.51
C ALA A 81 5.82 -8.46 -3.77
N ASP A 82 6.92 -7.71 -3.91
CA ASP A 82 8.26 -8.30 -4.05
C ASP A 82 8.59 -9.20 -2.85
N ASN A 83 8.40 -8.71 -1.61
CA ASN A 83 8.58 -9.53 -0.40
C ASN A 83 7.78 -10.85 -0.46
N LEU A 84 6.53 -10.79 -0.92
CA LEU A 84 5.62 -11.92 -0.95
C LEU A 84 6.11 -13.05 -1.87
N THR A 85 6.89 -12.72 -2.90
CA THR A 85 7.48 -13.68 -3.85
C THR A 85 8.80 -14.29 -3.36
N GLN A 86 9.33 -13.84 -2.22
CA GLN A 86 10.63 -14.28 -1.73
C GLN A 86 10.52 -15.23 -0.54
N LEU A 87 11.51 -16.12 -0.41
CA LEU A 87 11.57 -17.06 0.72
C LEU A 87 11.94 -16.34 2.03
N LEU A 88 12.88 -15.40 1.96
CA LEU A 88 13.38 -14.64 3.10
C LEU A 88 12.73 -13.24 3.14
N PRO A 89 12.27 -12.77 4.31
CA PRO A 89 11.60 -11.48 4.41
C PRO A 89 12.57 -10.31 4.22
N ALA A 90 12.04 -9.19 3.74
CA ALA A 90 12.72 -7.91 3.60
C ALA A 90 14.04 -7.98 2.80
N ARG A 91 14.00 -8.66 1.65
CA ARG A 91 15.12 -8.78 0.69
C ARG A 91 14.75 -8.15 -0.66
N LEU A 92 14.29 -6.91 -0.59
CA LEU A 92 13.69 -6.24 -1.74
C LEU A 92 14.71 -5.84 -2.81
N SER A 93 14.27 -5.86 -4.07
CA SER A 93 14.98 -5.26 -5.21
C SER A 93 14.17 -4.08 -5.75
N GLU A 94 14.79 -2.91 -5.86
CA GLU A 94 14.13 -1.71 -6.41
C GLU A 94 13.53 -1.95 -7.80
N SER A 95 14.21 -2.72 -8.66
CA SER A 95 13.70 -3.05 -9.99
C SER A 95 12.42 -3.89 -9.93
N SER A 96 12.35 -4.86 -9.02
CA SER A 96 11.16 -5.70 -8.86
C SER A 96 10.01 -4.93 -8.21
N VAL A 97 10.33 -4.06 -7.24
CA VAL A 97 9.36 -3.15 -6.64
C VAL A 97 8.74 -2.23 -7.69
N GLN A 98 9.55 -1.68 -8.61
CA GLN A 98 9.07 -0.86 -9.73
C GLN A 98 8.12 -1.65 -10.65
N GLU A 99 8.47 -2.89 -11.01
CA GLU A 99 7.61 -3.75 -11.84
C GLU A 99 6.24 -4.02 -11.19
N PHE A 100 6.20 -4.27 -9.88
CA PHE A 100 4.94 -4.46 -9.17
C PHE A 100 4.17 -3.16 -8.98
N TYR A 101 4.86 -2.05 -8.69
CA TYR A 101 4.26 -0.72 -8.57
C TYR A 101 3.45 -0.35 -9.82
N GLU A 102 3.99 -0.61 -11.01
CA GLU A 102 3.31 -0.35 -12.29
C GLU A 102 2.04 -1.18 -12.48
N GLN A 103 2.00 -2.37 -11.88
CA GLN A 103 0.86 -3.30 -11.94
C GLN A 103 -0.20 -3.04 -10.87
N VAL A 104 0.09 -2.24 -9.84
CA VAL A 104 -0.92 -1.86 -8.84
C VAL A 104 -1.90 -0.88 -9.48
N GLU A 105 -3.17 -1.28 -9.57
CA GLU A 105 -4.23 -0.40 -10.02
C GLU A 105 -4.67 0.52 -8.88
N MET A 106 -4.94 1.78 -9.20
CA MET A 106 -5.41 2.79 -8.25
C MET A 106 -6.68 3.45 -8.80
N GLU A 107 -7.72 3.48 -7.98
CA GLU A 107 -8.99 4.12 -8.26
C GLU A 107 -9.32 5.13 -7.17
N GLN A 108 -9.61 6.37 -7.56
CA GLN A 108 -10.21 7.35 -6.65
C GLN A 108 -11.72 7.17 -6.67
N VAL A 109 -12.29 6.80 -5.52
CA VAL A 109 -13.71 6.50 -5.35
C VAL A 109 -14.51 7.77 -5.00
N VAL A 110 -13.88 8.72 -4.31
CA VAL A 110 -14.42 10.04 -3.93
C VAL A 110 -13.32 11.09 -4.03
#